data_AF-A0A8H6QWP1-F1
#
_entry.id   AF-A0A8H6QWP1-F1
#
_cell.length_a   1.000
_cell.length_b   1.000
_cell.length_c   1.000
_cell.angle_alpha   90.00
_cell.angle_beta   90.00
_cell.angle_gamma   90.00
#
_symmetry.space_group_name_H-M   'P 1'
#
loop_
_entity.id
_entity.type
_entity.pdbx_description
1 polymer ?
#
loop_
_entity_poly.entity_id
_entity_poly.type
_entity_poly.pdbx_seq_one_letter_code
_entity_poly.pdbx_strand_id
1 'polypeptide(L)'
;MRTIFSWFVILLAAADAQQLYITTTGYPGRPQCTQPASSPEYYFHPFSYTLNETVRLATSVPRPTTTHTYGPHYASAVKHLSPVPATTTWGNWLPNRTVITATDTRDPYGQAAWSRLWQQASIENYTTTGLYSTTVSPTPVPSSSLVLPPADYFGPTDCYSFPNDFVFGVAGSAAQVEGAVGLEGRSPTILEKLGNTTQPKDYVTNENYYLYKQDIQRLAAIGVKYYSFSIPWTRVLPFVLPGTPVNEQGIKHYDDLINTVLDAGMLPIVTLLHFDSPWMFVAGGNFTATPDIGYNNGGYHNETFVDAFVNYAKIVLTHFADRVPIWVTFNEPLLYSFNFKGADNVVRAHAQVYHFYHNVLKATGKMGIKFNDNFGVPRDPRNASDVQAANRFQEMQLGLFANPIFLGKQYPDAILDTLPGAKPLSKQDLSYIANTSDFFGIDPYTATVVSPAPEGIEACAANASSKLFPYCVVQETKTRYGWNIGYRSQSYVYITPTYLREYLNYLWNTFRSPVFVSEFGFPVFGEAEKTDLSDQLFDTPRSIYYLSFMSEILKAIHEDGVHVMGALAWSWADNWEFGDYKQQFGLQVVNRTTQERYYKKSFFDLVDFVSSRMAK
;
A
#
# COMPACT_ATOMS: atom_id res chain seq x y z
N MET A 1 20.35 61.44 -21.11
CA MET A 1 19.92 61.22 -19.72
C MET A 1 18.45 60.84 -19.75
N ARG A 2 18.07 59.74 -19.08
CA ARG A 2 16.73 59.10 -18.97
C ARG A 2 16.35 58.12 -20.09
N THR A 3 15.92 56.88 -19.88
CA THR A 3 16.04 55.90 -18.77
C THR A 3 15.54 54.56 -19.35
N ILE A 4 16.15 53.47 -18.90
CA ILE A 4 15.84 52.05 -19.19
C ILE A 4 14.43 51.69 -18.72
N PHE A 5 13.72 50.82 -19.44
CA PHE A 5 12.90 49.75 -18.83
C PHE A 5 12.68 48.59 -19.82
N SER A 6 13.44 47.51 -19.59
CA SER A 6 13.16 46.17 -20.11
C SER A 6 11.90 45.61 -19.45
N TRP A 7 11.01 45.02 -20.24
CA TRP A 7 10.01 44.09 -19.74
C TRP A 7 10.31 42.72 -20.30
N PHE A 8 10.96 41.89 -19.48
CA PHE A 8 10.93 40.44 -19.61
C PHE A 8 9.52 39.99 -19.24
N VAL A 9 8.76 39.50 -20.22
CA VAL A 9 7.53 38.75 -19.96
C VAL A 9 7.96 37.33 -19.60
N ILE A 10 8.01 37.04 -18.30
CA ILE A 10 8.03 35.67 -17.79
C ILE A 10 6.60 35.16 -17.91
N LEU A 11 6.34 34.34 -18.94
CA LEU A 11 5.15 33.52 -19.02
C LEU A 11 5.25 32.44 -17.92
N LEU A 12 4.76 32.75 -16.74
CA LEU A 12 4.31 31.76 -15.77
C LEU A 12 3.03 31.13 -16.34
N ALA A 13 3.18 30.06 -17.10
CA ALA A 13 2.08 29.16 -17.39
C ALA A 13 1.75 28.42 -16.08
N ALA A 14 0.85 28.97 -15.28
CA ALA A 14 0.12 28.19 -14.30
C ALA A 14 -0.81 27.27 -15.10
N ALA A 15 -0.39 26.01 -15.29
CA ALA A 15 -1.30 24.97 -15.72
C ALA A 15 -2.22 24.65 -14.53
N ASP A 16 -3.27 25.44 -14.36
CA ASP A 16 -4.35 25.10 -13.45
C ASP A 16 -5.09 23.91 -14.06
N ALA A 17 -4.82 22.71 -13.54
CA ALA A 17 -5.65 21.53 -13.78
C ALA A 17 -6.99 21.71 -13.05
N GLN A 18 -7.82 22.65 -13.51
CA GLN A 18 -9.18 22.82 -13.01
C GLN A 18 -10.15 21.95 -13.80
N GLN A 19 -10.91 21.12 -13.08
CA GLN A 19 -12.00 20.32 -13.63
C GLN A 19 -13.14 21.26 -14.08
N LEU A 20 -13.17 21.59 -15.38
CA LEU A 20 -14.20 22.43 -15.99
C LEU A 20 -15.45 21.60 -16.32
N TYR A 21 -16.51 21.76 -15.52
CA TYR A 21 -17.83 21.19 -15.81
C TYR A 21 -18.54 22.04 -16.88
N ILE A 22 -18.41 21.66 -18.16
CA ILE A 22 -19.16 22.26 -19.25
C ILE A 22 -20.51 21.56 -19.37
N THR A 23 -21.61 22.29 -19.17
CA THR A 23 -22.96 21.78 -19.44
C THR A 23 -23.14 21.70 -20.96
N THR A 24 -23.29 20.48 -21.49
CA THR A 24 -23.60 20.26 -22.92
C THR A 24 -25.04 19.74 -23.05
N THR A 25 -25.74 20.17 -24.09
CA THR A 25 -27.06 19.63 -24.46
C THR A 25 -26.93 18.86 -25.78
N GLY A 26 -27.47 17.63 -25.82
CA GLY A 26 -27.48 16.79 -27.02
C GLY A 26 -26.73 15.47 -26.86
N TYR A 27 -26.86 14.61 -27.86
CA TYR A 27 -26.08 13.36 -27.93
C TYR A 27 -24.62 13.68 -28.25
N PRO A 28 -23.63 12.96 -27.68
CA PRO A 28 -22.28 13.00 -28.22
C PRO A 28 -22.37 12.67 -29.71
N GLY A 29 -21.78 13.52 -30.55
CA GLY A 29 -21.76 13.28 -31.99
C GLY A 29 -21.19 11.88 -32.24
N ARG A 30 -21.87 11.08 -33.07
CA ARG A 30 -21.29 9.81 -33.52
C ARG A 30 -19.92 10.11 -34.13
N PRO A 31 -18.91 9.25 -33.94
CA PRO A 31 -17.66 9.34 -34.68
C PRO A 31 -18.01 9.53 -36.16
N GLN A 32 -17.63 10.69 -36.72
CA GLN A 32 -17.92 11.00 -38.10
C GLN A 32 -17.09 10.03 -38.94
N CYS A 33 -17.74 9.03 -39.52
CA CYS A 33 -17.09 8.15 -40.48
C CYS A 33 -16.57 9.03 -41.62
N THR A 34 -15.27 9.05 -41.84
CA THR A 34 -14.63 9.77 -42.96
C THR A 34 -14.95 9.11 -44.31
N GLN A 35 -15.56 7.92 -44.29
CA GLN A 35 -16.03 7.21 -45.46
C GLN A 35 -17.31 7.87 -45.99
N PRO A 36 -17.37 8.20 -47.30
CA PRO A 36 -18.59 8.71 -47.91
C PRO A 36 -19.73 7.69 -47.75
N ALA A 37 -20.96 8.18 -47.63
CA ALA A 37 -22.14 7.34 -47.58
C ALA A 37 -22.17 6.42 -48.81
N SER A 38 -21.93 5.12 -48.60
CA SER A 38 -22.07 4.10 -49.62
C SER A 38 -23.35 3.31 -49.36
N SER A 39 -24.04 2.95 -50.44
CA SER A 39 -25.07 1.92 -50.34
C SER A 39 -24.37 0.57 -50.16
N PRO A 40 -24.71 -0.22 -49.13
CA PRO A 40 -24.11 -1.53 -48.94
C PRO A 40 -24.44 -2.42 -50.16
N GLU A 41 -23.43 -3.07 -50.73
CA GLU A 41 -23.60 -4.16 -51.68
C GLU A 41 -23.67 -5.49 -50.92
N TYR A 42 -24.61 -6.34 -51.30
CA TYR A 42 -24.83 -7.65 -50.67
C TYR A 42 -24.50 -8.76 -51.66
N TYR A 43 -23.66 -9.69 -51.25
CA TYR A 43 -23.25 -10.83 -52.07
C TYR A 43 -23.15 -12.09 -51.22
N PHE A 44 -23.37 -13.25 -51.86
CA PHE A 44 -23.20 -14.55 -51.23
C PHE A 44 -21.79 -15.09 -51.51
N HIS A 45 -21.10 -15.53 -50.46
CA HIS A 45 -19.84 -16.27 -50.57
C HIS A 45 -19.94 -17.58 -49.79
N PRO A 46 -19.19 -18.63 -50.20
CA PRO A 46 -19.03 -19.82 -49.38
C PRO A 46 -18.49 -19.44 -47.99
N PHE A 47 -19.13 -19.95 -46.95
CA PHE A 47 -18.70 -19.74 -45.58
C PHE A 47 -17.41 -20.53 -45.30
N SER A 48 -16.45 -19.86 -44.66
CA SER A 48 -15.26 -20.50 -44.08
C SER A 48 -14.97 -19.89 -42.72
N TYR A 49 -14.64 -20.72 -41.74
CA TYR A 49 -14.08 -20.23 -40.48
C TYR A 49 -12.69 -19.63 -40.74
N THR A 50 -12.47 -18.40 -40.30
CA THR A 50 -11.15 -17.79 -40.22
C THR A 50 -10.55 -18.04 -38.84
N LEU A 51 -9.23 -18.21 -38.77
CA LEU A 51 -8.53 -18.20 -37.49
C LEU A 51 -8.60 -16.77 -36.93
N ASN A 52 -9.44 -16.56 -35.92
CA ASN A 52 -9.69 -15.24 -35.35
C ASN A 52 -8.81 -14.93 -34.12
N GLU A 53 -7.98 -15.89 -33.68
CA GLU A 53 -7.19 -15.77 -32.46
C GLU A 53 -5.71 -16.02 -32.74
N THR A 54 -4.86 -15.11 -32.25
CA THR A 54 -3.42 -15.31 -32.15
C THR A 54 -3.05 -15.62 -30.70
N VAL A 55 -2.42 -16.76 -30.44
CA VAL A 55 -1.93 -17.10 -29.09
C VAL A 55 -0.73 -16.22 -28.75
N ARG A 56 -0.87 -15.36 -27.73
CA ARG A 56 0.24 -14.59 -27.15
C ARG A 56 0.54 -15.13 -25.75
N LEU A 57 1.82 -15.09 -25.36
CA LEU A 57 2.28 -15.48 -24.04
C LEU A 57 2.76 -14.25 -23.26
N ALA A 58 2.62 -14.28 -21.93
CA ALA A 58 3.24 -13.29 -21.05
C ALA A 58 4.77 -13.34 -21.19
N THR A 59 5.42 -12.19 -21.01
CA THR A 59 6.87 -12.07 -21.11
C THR A 59 7.48 -12.10 -19.71
N SER A 60 8.26 -13.12 -19.40
CA SER A 60 8.91 -13.26 -18.10
C SER A 60 9.99 -12.21 -17.87
N VAL A 61 10.22 -11.85 -16.61
CA VAL A 61 11.38 -11.05 -16.20
C VAL A 61 12.67 -11.79 -16.57
N PRO A 62 13.64 -11.12 -17.22
CA PRO A 62 14.92 -11.74 -17.53
C PRO A 62 15.72 -12.00 -16.26
N ARG A 63 16.56 -13.03 -16.29
CA ARG A 63 17.53 -13.28 -15.20
C ARG A 63 18.42 -12.06 -14.97
N PRO A 64 18.83 -11.79 -13.72
CA PRO A 64 19.69 -10.66 -13.43
C PRO A 64 21.06 -10.86 -14.10
N THR A 65 21.59 -9.80 -14.69
CA THR A 65 22.95 -9.77 -15.28
C THR A 65 23.96 -9.06 -14.39
N THR A 66 23.48 -8.26 -13.44
CA THR A 66 24.28 -7.45 -12.51
C THR A 66 23.64 -7.46 -11.13
N THR A 67 24.47 -7.35 -10.10
CA THR A 67 24.03 -7.10 -8.73
C THR A 67 24.28 -5.63 -8.40
N HIS A 68 23.27 -4.96 -7.87
CA HIS A 68 23.37 -3.57 -7.41
C HIS A 68 23.27 -3.54 -5.90
N THR A 69 24.06 -2.68 -5.27
CA THR A 69 23.99 -2.45 -3.82
C THR A 69 23.51 -1.03 -3.52
N TYR A 70 22.66 -0.90 -2.51
CA TYR A 70 22.03 0.35 -2.10
C TYR A 70 22.52 0.84 -0.74
N GLY A 71 23.37 0.07 -0.06
CA GLY A 71 23.89 0.37 1.27
C GLY A 71 25.06 -0.53 1.62
N PRO A 72 25.68 -0.31 2.79
CA PRO A 72 26.78 -1.14 3.26
C PRO A 72 26.29 -2.55 3.60
N HIS A 73 27.04 -3.57 3.22
CA HIS A 73 26.80 -4.94 3.66
C HIS A 73 26.78 -5.05 5.19
N TYR A 74 26.07 -6.07 5.71
CA TYR A 74 25.88 -6.29 7.15
C TYR A 74 27.16 -6.20 7.98
N ALA A 75 28.27 -6.79 7.52
CA ALA A 75 29.57 -6.78 8.21
C ALA A 75 30.12 -5.36 8.49
N SER A 76 29.75 -4.38 7.66
CA SER A 76 30.06 -2.96 7.86
C SER A 76 28.94 -2.25 8.61
N ALA A 77 27.68 -2.49 8.24
CA ALA A 77 26.51 -1.83 8.82
C ALA A 77 26.37 -2.10 10.32
N VAL A 78 26.64 -3.33 10.79
CA VAL A 78 26.42 -3.77 12.18
C VAL A 78 27.22 -2.95 13.19
N LYS A 79 28.32 -2.32 12.78
CA LYS A 79 29.13 -1.42 13.63
C LYS A 79 28.37 -0.17 14.08
N HIS A 80 27.28 0.17 13.40
CA HIS A 80 26.40 1.29 13.75
C HIS A 80 25.29 0.90 14.74
N LEU A 81 25.18 -0.38 15.10
CA LEU A 81 24.31 -0.84 16.19
C LEU A 81 25.13 -0.88 17.49
N SER A 82 24.67 -0.13 18.50
CA SER A 82 25.31 -0.10 19.82
C SER A 82 24.24 -0.18 20.92
N PRO A 83 24.24 -1.25 21.73
CA PRO A 83 25.03 -2.47 21.56
C PRO A 83 24.61 -3.26 20.30
N VAL A 84 25.49 -4.13 19.80
CA VAL A 84 25.09 -5.12 18.80
C VAL A 84 24.10 -6.09 19.48
N PRO A 85 22.88 -6.27 18.93
CA PRO A 85 21.89 -7.14 19.56
C PRO A 85 22.37 -8.59 19.61
N ALA A 86 22.13 -9.26 20.74
CA ALA A 86 22.26 -10.71 20.81
C ALA A 86 21.22 -11.37 19.88
N THR A 87 21.55 -12.52 19.32
CA THR A 87 20.62 -13.33 18.51
C THR A 87 20.26 -14.62 19.24
N THR A 88 19.02 -15.06 19.09
CA THR A 88 18.55 -16.36 19.59
C THR A 88 17.45 -16.89 18.68
N THR A 89 16.96 -18.09 18.99
CA THR A 89 15.85 -18.74 18.30
C THR A 89 14.80 -19.15 19.31
N TRP A 90 13.55 -19.17 18.88
CA TRP A 90 12.44 -19.67 19.70
C TRP A 90 11.71 -20.79 18.97
N GLY A 91 10.91 -21.52 19.73
CA GLY A 91 10.07 -22.59 19.19
C GLY A 91 8.80 -22.07 18.54
N ASN A 92 7.79 -22.94 18.57
CA ASN A 92 6.47 -22.70 17.99
C ASN A 92 5.41 -22.65 19.09
N TRP A 93 4.41 -21.81 18.89
CA TRP A 93 3.22 -21.71 19.72
C TRP A 93 1.98 -22.01 18.86
N LEU A 94 1.33 -23.12 19.18
CA LEU A 94 0.07 -23.54 18.60
C LEU A 94 -0.94 -23.77 19.73
N PRO A 95 -2.10 -23.11 19.69
CA PRO A 95 -3.17 -23.28 20.69
C PRO A 95 -3.54 -24.74 20.89
N ASN A 96 -3.62 -25.17 22.15
CA ASN A 96 -3.96 -26.53 22.56
C ASN A 96 -3.05 -27.65 22.01
N ARG A 97 -1.93 -27.31 21.35
CA ARG A 97 -0.95 -28.27 20.80
C ARG A 97 0.44 -28.09 21.40
N THR A 98 0.88 -26.85 21.60
CA THR A 98 2.16 -26.58 22.26
C THR A 98 2.03 -26.78 23.76
N VAL A 99 2.69 -27.82 24.31
CA VAL A 99 2.87 -27.96 25.75
C VAL A 99 4.01 -27.02 26.16
N ILE A 100 3.69 -25.97 26.91
CA ILE A 100 4.70 -25.01 27.40
C ILE A 100 5.40 -25.65 28.61
N THR A 101 6.45 -26.43 28.34
CA THR A 101 7.29 -27.07 29.37
C THR A 101 8.63 -26.38 29.57
N ALA A 102 8.82 -25.17 29.01
CA ALA A 102 10.08 -24.44 29.06
C ALA A 102 10.48 -24.14 30.51
N THR A 103 11.66 -24.63 30.92
CA THR A 103 12.18 -24.53 32.30
C THR A 103 13.13 -23.35 32.50
N ASP A 104 13.39 -22.57 31.45
CA ASP A 104 14.29 -21.42 31.43
C ASP A 104 13.65 -20.15 32.06
N THR A 105 12.87 -20.32 33.12
CA THR A 105 12.09 -19.25 33.79
C THR A 105 12.91 -18.12 34.40
N ARG A 106 14.25 -18.27 34.44
CA ARG A 106 15.19 -17.22 34.88
C ARG A 106 15.74 -16.38 33.74
N ASP A 107 15.59 -16.82 32.49
CA ASP A 107 15.96 -16.05 31.32
C ASP A 107 14.80 -15.11 30.95
N PRO A 108 14.98 -13.78 31.04
CA PRO A 108 13.91 -12.81 30.71
C PRO A 108 13.49 -12.87 29.24
N TYR A 109 14.30 -13.48 28.36
CA TYR A 109 14.05 -13.62 26.93
C TYR A 109 14.02 -15.08 26.46
N GLY A 110 14.00 -16.03 27.40
CA GLY A 110 13.92 -17.46 27.10
C GLY A 110 12.59 -17.90 26.49
N GLN A 111 12.50 -19.19 26.16
CA GLN A 111 11.31 -19.83 25.61
C GLN A 111 10.10 -19.69 26.53
N ALA A 112 10.28 -19.77 27.86
CA ALA A 112 9.19 -19.54 28.81
C ALA A 112 8.62 -18.11 28.72
N ALA A 113 9.49 -17.10 28.65
CA ALA A 113 9.08 -15.70 28.52
C ALA A 113 8.37 -15.43 27.20
N TRP A 114 8.91 -15.96 26.10
CA TRP A 114 8.30 -15.84 24.77
C TRP A 114 6.93 -16.51 24.70
N SER A 115 6.81 -17.72 25.25
CA SER A 115 5.53 -18.45 25.28
C SER A 115 4.48 -17.71 26.10
N ARG A 116 4.91 -16.96 27.12
CA ARG A 116 4.03 -16.13 27.95
C ARG A 116 3.41 -14.97 27.18
N LEU A 117 4.10 -14.41 26.18
CA LEU A 117 3.52 -13.36 25.32
C LEU A 117 2.26 -13.89 24.61
N TRP A 118 2.31 -15.11 24.08
CA TRP A 118 1.16 -15.74 23.45
C TRP A 118 0.05 -16.13 24.45
N GLN A 119 0.41 -16.61 25.64
CA GLN A 119 -0.56 -16.87 26.71
C GLN A 119 -1.30 -15.59 27.13
N GLN A 120 -0.58 -14.47 27.26
CA GLN A 120 -1.16 -13.17 27.61
C GLN A 120 -2.00 -12.60 26.48
N ALA A 121 -1.59 -12.78 25.23
CA ALA A 121 -2.43 -12.44 24.09
C ALA A 121 -3.73 -13.25 24.13
N SER A 122 -3.73 -14.51 24.57
CA SER A 122 -4.95 -15.31 24.73
C SER A 122 -5.83 -15.31 23.48
N ILE A 123 -5.29 -15.82 22.37
CA ILE A 123 -6.01 -15.86 21.10
C ILE A 123 -7.09 -16.94 21.15
N GLU A 124 -8.34 -16.49 21.01
CA GLU A 124 -9.52 -17.36 20.99
C GLU A 124 -9.79 -17.87 19.57
N ASN A 125 -10.43 -19.03 19.45
CA ASN A 125 -10.91 -19.62 18.20
C ASN A 125 -9.86 -19.79 17.10
N TYR A 126 -8.60 -19.99 17.48
CA TYR A 126 -7.56 -20.46 16.57
C TYR A 126 -7.80 -21.94 16.25
N THR A 127 -8.26 -22.23 15.03
CA THR A 127 -8.76 -23.57 14.68
C THR A 127 -7.96 -24.27 13.58
N THR A 128 -7.15 -23.53 12.83
CA THR A 128 -6.44 -24.04 11.65
C THR A 128 -4.92 -23.99 11.83
N THR A 129 -4.22 -24.95 11.23
CA THR A 129 -2.77 -24.91 11.04
C THR A 129 -2.55 -25.09 9.53
N GLY A 130 -1.57 -24.38 8.97
CA GLY A 130 -1.27 -24.46 7.54
C GLY A 130 -0.90 -25.87 7.08
N LEU A 131 -0.95 -26.07 5.76
CA LEU A 131 -0.54 -27.28 5.06
C LEU A 131 0.96 -27.51 5.14
N TYR A 132 1.74 -26.43 5.19
CA TYR A 132 3.19 -26.47 5.17
C TYR A 132 3.78 -26.09 6.53
N SER A 133 4.94 -26.68 6.84
CA SER A 133 5.73 -26.40 8.05
C SER A 133 7.20 -26.12 7.74
N THR A 134 7.57 -26.14 6.45
CA THR A 134 8.90 -25.85 5.93
C THR A 134 8.77 -25.18 4.56
N THR A 135 9.76 -24.39 4.17
CA THR A 135 9.76 -23.69 2.88
C THR A 135 9.71 -24.68 1.72
N VAL A 136 8.77 -24.47 0.81
CA VAL A 136 8.53 -25.33 -0.36
C VAL A 136 9.50 -24.96 -1.48
N SER A 137 10.09 -25.98 -2.10
CA SER A 137 10.88 -25.78 -3.32
C SER A 137 9.97 -25.42 -4.50
N PRO A 138 10.28 -24.37 -5.27
CA PRO A 138 9.42 -23.95 -6.37
C PRO A 138 9.44 -24.96 -7.51
N THR A 139 8.31 -25.10 -8.19
CA THR A 139 8.16 -25.86 -9.42
C THR A 139 8.07 -24.92 -10.64
N PRO A 140 8.47 -25.39 -11.84
CA PRO A 140 8.37 -24.57 -13.06
C PRO A 140 6.94 -24.14 -13.35
N VAL A 141 6.75 -22.87 -13.72
CA VAL A 141 5.45 -22.34 -14.14
C VAL A 141 5.11 -22.86 -15.55
N PRO A 142 3.98 -23.56 -15.76
CA PRO A 142 3.63 -24.09 -17.07
C PRO A 142 3.37 -22.97 -18.09
N SER A 143 3.90 -23.09 -19.30
CA SER A 143 3.68 -22.09 -20.37
C SER A 143 2.21 -21.94 -20.75
N SER A 144 1.41 -22.99 -20.61
CA SER A 144 -0.05 -22.95 -20.80
C SER A 144 -0.76 -22.01 -19.83
N SER A 145 -0.19 -21.78 -18.64
CA SER A 145 -0.71 -20.82 -17.66
C SER A 145 -0.34 -19.37 -17.96
N LEU A 146 0.51 -19.14 -18.97
CA LEU A 146 0.98 -17.81 -19.39
C LEU A 146 0.32 -17.33 -20.69
N VAL A 147 -0.65 -18.08 -21.22
CA VAL A 147 -1.44 -17.67 -22.39
C VAL A 147 -2.34 -16.50 -22.02
N LEU A 148 -2.25 -15.41 -22.79
CA LEU A 148 -3.09 -14.24 -22.55
C LEU A 148 -4.56 -14.56 -22.85
N PRO A 149 -5.49 -14.12 -21.99
CA PRO A 149 -6.91 -14.25 -22.25
C PRO A 149 -7.36 -13.33 -23.41
N PRO A 150 -8.56 -13.57 -23.98
CA PRO A 150 -9.18 -12.65 -24.93
C PRO A 150 -9.25 -11.22 -24.39
N ALA A 151 -8.92 -10.25 -25.24
CA ALA A 151 -9.00 -8.83 -24.89
C ALA A 151 -10.47 -8.36 -24.77
N ASP A 152 -10.70 -7.34 -23.94
CA ASP A 152 -12.00 -6.66 -23.93
C ASP A 152 -12.17 -5.83 -25.21
N TYR A 153 -13.42 -5.67 -25.66
CA TYR A 153 -13.74 -4.90 -26.87
C TYR A 153 -13.35 -3.42 -26.75
N PHE A 154 -13.49 -2.84 -25.57
CA PHE A 154 -13.06 -1.48 -25.26
C PHE A 154 -11.77 -1.52 -24.45
N GLY A 155 -10.81 -0.68 -24.82
CA GLY A 155 -9.54 -0.54 -24.12
C GLY A 155 -9.03 0.89 -24.10
N PRO A 156 -7.92 1.14 -23.40
CA PRO A 156 -7.25 2.45 -23.40
C PRO A 156 -6.92 2.92 -24.81
N THR A 157 -7.08 4.22 -25.05
CA THR A 157 -6.89 4.85 -26.37
C THR A 157 -5.75 5.86 -26.41
N ASP A 158 -5.13 6.15 -25.26
CA ASP A 158 -3.93 6.97 -25.19
C ASP A 158 -2.69 6.23 -25.72
N CYS A 159 -1.69 7.01 -26.13
CA CYS A 159 -0.46 6.54 -26.76
C CYS A 159 0.81 6.89 -25.96
N TYR A 160 0.66 7.26 -24.68
CA TYR A 160 1.76 7.67 -23.83
C TYR A 160 2.62 6.49 -23.38
N SER A 161 3.86 6.77 -22.99
CA SER A 161 4.81 5.79 -22.45
C SER A 161 5.29 6.19 -21.06
N PHE A 162 5.44 5.22 -20.15
CA PHE A 162 6.04 5.42 -18.84
C PHE A 162 7.53 5.79 -18.98
N PRO A 163 8.07 6.61 -18.05
CA PRO A 163 9.51 6.84 -17.94
C PRO A 163 10.31 5.54 -17.81
N ASN A 164 11.56 5.53 -18.27
CA ASN A 164 12.44 4.34 -18.25
C ASN A 164 12.68 3.80 -16.84
N ASP A 165 12.61 4.67 -15.83
CA ASP A 165 12.82 4.38 -14.41
C ASP A 165 11.51 4.19 -13.63
N PHE A 166 10.36 4.11 -14.31
CA PHE A 166 9.07 3.89 -13.66
C PHE A 166 9.02 2.56 -12.91
N VAL A 167 8.70 2.63 -11.62
CA VAL A 167 8.63 1.47 -10.72
C VAL A 167 7.26 0.83 -10.82
N PHE A 168 7.15 -0.24 -11.63
CA PHE A 168 5.93 -1.05 -11.69
C PHE A 168 6.08 -2.39 -10.97
N GLY A 169 5.14 -2.71 -10.11
CA GLY A 169 5.15 -3.94 -9.33
C GLY A 169 3.81 -4.31 -8.73
N VAL A 170 3.87 -5.26 -7.81
CA VAL A 170 2.73 -5.74 -7.04
C VAL A 170 3.04 -5.68 -5.55
N ALA A 171 2.02 -5.49 -4.73
CA ALA A 171 2.13 -5.39 -3.29
C ALA A 171 1.40 -6.52 -2.56
N GLY A 172 1.94 -6.89 -1.41
CA GLY A 172 1.28 -7.65 -0.36
C GLY A 172 1.84 -7.25 1.00
N SER A 173 1.20 -7.70 2.08
CA SER A 173 1.67 -7.46 3.44
C SER A 173 1.80 -8.79 4.19
N ALA A 174 2.79 -8.88 5.07
CA ALA A 174 3.10 -10.10 5.79
C ALA A 174 1.88 -10.67 6.52
N ALA A 175 1.17 -9.83 7.28
CA ALA A 175 0.01 -10.28 8.04
C ALA A 175 -1.14 -10.81 7.16
N GLN A 176 -1.24 -10.38 5.91
CA GLN A 176 -2.33 -10.74 5.01
C GLN A 176 -1.99 -11.95 4.12
N VAL A 177 -0.70 -12.27 3.92
CA VAL A 177 -0.27 -13.33 3.00
C VAL A 177 0.59 -14.43 3.63
N GLU A 178 1.35 -14.15 4.70
CA GLU A 178 2.34 -15.11 5.23
C GLU A 178 1.72 -16.31 5.94
N GLY A 179 0.79 -16.05 6.85
CA GLY A 179 0.33 -17.02 7.83
C GLY A 179 1.42 -17.29 8.89
N ALA A 180 1.58 -18.56 9.31
CA ALA A 180 2.62 -18.98 10.26
C ALA A 180 2.73 -18.10 11.53
N VAL A 181 1.58 -17.63 12.04
CA VAL A 181 1.53 -16.50 12.99
C VAL A 181 2.17 -16.79 14.35
N GLY A 182 2.17 -18.05 14.81
CA GLY A 182 2.79 -18.48 16.07
C GLY A 182 4.06 -19.31 15.88
N LEU A 183 4.66 -19.31 14.70
CA LEU A 183 5.78 -20.19 14.36
C LEU A 183 7.11 -19.42 14.33
N GLU A 184 8.20 -20.14 14.56
CA GLU A 184 9.59 -19.67 14.43
C GLU A 184 9.86 -18.36 15.16
N GLY A 185 9.43 -18.30 16.43
CA GLY A 185 9.72 -17.18 17.31
C GLY A 185 8.96 -15.88 17.06
N ARG A 186 8.00 -15.82 16.13
CA ARG A 186 7.10 -14.68 16.02
C ARG A 186 6.35 -14.44 17.33
N SER A 187 6.17 -13.19 17.76
CA SER A 187 5.27 -12.83 18.86
C SER A 187 3.94 -12.22 18.37
N PRO A 188 2.89 -12.18 19.22
CA PRO A 188 1.56 -11.73 18.81
C PRO A 188 1.51 -10.25 18.40
N THR A 189 0.56 -9.91 17.54
CA THR A 189 0.28 -8.54 17.10
C THR A 189 -1.17 -8.17 17.44
N ILE A 190 -1.53 -6.92 17.16
CA ILE A 190 -2.92 -6.47 17.27
C ILE A 190 -3.88 -7.22 16.32
N LEU A 191 -3.40 -7.69 15.16
CA LEU A 191 -4.24 -8.26 14.11
C LEU A 191 -4.88 -9.60 14.52
N GLU A 192 -4.23 -10.38 15.38
CA GLU A 192 -4.84 -11.59 15.92
C GLU A 192 -6.02 -11.29 16.89
N LYS A 193 -6.17 -10.03 17.32
CA LYS A 193 -7.24 -9.57 18.21
C LYS A 193 -8.33 -8.73 17.55
N LEU A 194 -8.03 -8.04 16.46
CA LEU A 194 -9.02 -7.31 15.69
C LEU A 194 -9.97 -8.31 15.01
N GLY A 195 -11.18 -8.47 15.55
CA GLY A 195 -12.21 -9.34 14.99
C GLY A 195 -13.22 -9.84 16.04
N ASN A 196 -14.41 -10.22 15.58
CA ASN A 196 -15.45 -10.80 16.43
C ASN A 196 -14.95 -12.13 17.01
N THR A 197 -14.88 -12.23 18.34
CA THR A 197 -14.36 -13.38 19.08
C THR A 197 -15.23 -14.63 18.99
N THR A 198 -16.41 -14.57 18.34
CA THR A 198 -17.38 -15.68 18.31
C THR A 198 -17.25 -16.61 17.10
N GLN A 199 -16.39 -16.32 16.13
CA GLN A 199 -16.21 -17.13 14.91
C GLN A 199 -14.83 -17.83 14.89
N PRO A 200 -14.70 -19.02 14.26
CA PRO A 200 -13.42 -19.63 13.94
C PRO A 200 -12.52 -18.67 13.15
N LYS A 201 -11.27 -18.53 13.57
CA LYS A 201 -10.28 -17.65 12.94
C LYS A 201 -9.28 -18.49 12.17
N ASP A 202 -9.14 -18.17 10.88
CA ASP A 202 -8.20 -18.81 9.97
C ASP A 202 -7.04 -17.88 9.62
N TYR A 203 -5.91 -18.08 10.29
CA TYR A 203 -4.67 -17.33 10.12
C TYR A 203 -3.67 -18.00 9.18
N VAL A 204 -4.14 -18.96 8.37
CA VAL A 204 -3.31 -19.63 7.35
C VAL A 204 -3.00 -18.68 6.20
N THR A 205 -3.96 -17.82 5.83
CA THR A 205 -3.83 -16.82 4.76
C THR A 205 -3.48 -17.45 3.41
N ASN A 206 -2.34 -17.09 2.82
CA ASN A 206 -1.82 -17.65 1.58
C ASN A 206 -0.67 -18.64 1.84
N GLU A 207 -0.24 -18.85 3.10
CA GLU A 207 0.99 -19.60 3.44
C GLU A 207 2.23 -19.10 2.67
N ASN A 208 2.26 -17.82 2.31
CA ASN A 208 3.40 -17.23 1.59
C ASN A 208 4.71 -17.38 2.39
N TYR A 209 4.64 -17.50 3.72
CA TYR A 209 5.82 -17.79 4.55
C TYR A 209 6.57 -19.06 4.11
N TYR A 210 5.84 -20.06 3.60
CA TYR A 210 6.39 -21.30 3.08
C TYR A 210 6.38 -21.38 1.55
N LEU A 211 5.51 -20.62 0.88
CA LEU A 211 5.33 -20.65 -0.58
C LEU A 211 5.99 -19.48 -1.33
N TYR A 212 6.66 -18.53 -0.67
CA TYR A 212 7.24 -17.34 -1.30
C TYR A 212 8.12 -17.66 -2.50
N LYS A 213 8.88 -18.76 -2.48
CA LYS A 213 9.70 -19.15 -3.64
C LYS A 213 8.85 -19.46 -4.86
N GLN A 214 7.74 -20.17 -4.69
CA GLN A 214 6.81 -20.47 -5.78
C GLN A 214 6.06 -19.21 -6.23
N ASP A 215 5.62 -18.37 -5.28
CA ASP A 215 4.93 -17.12 -5.59
C ASP A 215 5.85 -16.17 -6.38
N ILE A 216 7.11 -15.97 -5.96
CA ILE A 216 8.10 -15.14 -6.67
C ILE A 216 8.36 -15.67 -8.08
N GLN A 217 8.51 -16.99 -8.27
CA GLN A 217 8.67 -17.57 -9.61
C GLN A 217 7.47 -17.28 -10.51
N ARG A 218 6.25 -17.29 -9.96
CA ARG A 218 5.03 -16.93 -10.69
C ARG A 218 4.99 -15.44 -11.06
N LEU A 219 5.41 -14.56 -10.16
CA LEU A 219 5.48 -13.12 -10.43
C LEU A 219 6.51 -12.79 -11.51
N ALA A 220 7.69 -13.41 -11.43
CA ALA A 220 8.72 -13.28 -12.46
C ALA A 220 8.25 -13.84 -13.81
N ALA A 221 7.58 -15.00 -13.82
CA ALA A 221 7.11 -15.65 -15.04
C ALA A 221 6.09 -14.80 -15.83
N ILE A 222 5.22 -14.06 -15.14
CA ILE A 222 4.24 -13.19 -15.81
C ILE A 222 4.81 -11.81 -16.19
N GLY A 223 5.96 -11.41 -15.63
CA GLY A 223 6.67 -10.18 -16.03
C GLY A 223 6.75 -9.08 -14.96
N VAL A 224 6.43 -9.35 -13.71
CA VAL A 224 6.46 -8.35 -12.63
C VAL A 224 7.89 -8.04 -12.20
N LYS A 225 8.31 -6.77 -12.30
CA LYS A 225 9.68 -6.38 -11.93
C LYS A 225 9.88 -6.11 -10.44
N TYR A 226 8.92 -5.51 -9.76
CA TYR A 226 9.03 -5.15 -8.34
C TYR A 226 8.04 -5.95 -7.47
N TYR A 227 8.53 -6.51 -6.36
CA TYR A 227 7.72 -7.18 -5.35
C TYR A 227 7.79 -6.41 -4.03
N SER A 228 6.66 -5.82 -3.64
CA SER A 228 6.52 -5.12 -2.37
C SER A 228 5.94 -6.04 -1.30
N PHE A 229 6.65 -6.13 -0.16
CA PHE A 229 6.22 -6.91 1.01
C PHE A 229 6.55 -6.15 2.30
N SER A 230 5.99 -6.58 3.43
CA SER A 230 6.35 -6.04 4.74
C SER A 230 7.14 -7.05 5.56
N ILE A 231 7.92 -6.56 6.52
CA ILE A 231 8.60 -7.39 7.52
C ILE A 231 7.87 -7.16 8.86
N PRO A 232 7.28 -8.18 9.49
CA PRO A 232 6.67 -8.05 10.80
C PRO A 232 7.74 -7.78 11.85
N TRP A 233 7.56 -6.68 12.58
CA TRP A 233 8.38 -6.34 13.74
C TRP A 233 8.50 -7.53 14.70
N THR A 234 7.38 -8.18 15.02
CA THR A 234 7.33 -9.28 15.99
C THR A 234 8.00 -10.58 15.52
N ARG A 235 8.34 -10.72 14.22
CA ARG A 235 9.18 -11.82 13.73
C ARG A 235 10.66 -11.56 13.93
N VAL A 236 11.10 -10.31 13.84
CA VAL A 236 12.52 -9.93 13.95
C VAL A 236 12.91 -9.65 15.40
N LEU A 237 12.07 -8.94 16.14
CA LEU A 237 12.33 -8.53 17.53
C LEU A 237 11.12 -8.87 18.41
N PRO A 238 10.97 -10.14 18.85
CA PRO A 238 9.74 -10.63 19.49
C PRO A 238 9.37 -9.91 20.78
N PHE A 239 10.35 -9.42 21.54
CA PHE A 239 10.15 -8.65 22.77
C PHE A 239 10.14 -7.13 22.55
N VAL A 240 10.22 -6.68 21.30
CA VAL A 240 9.90 -5.33 20.80
C VAL A 240 10.86 -4.22 21.23
N LEU A 241 11.31 -4.22 22.49
CA LEU A 241 12.09 -3.14 23.09
C LEU A 241 13.58 -3.17 22.69
N PRO A 242 14.27 -2.01 22.73
CA PRO A 242 15.71 -1.94 22.60
C PRO A 242 16.44 -2.83 23.60
N GLY A 243 17.53 -3.47 23.17
CA GLY A 243 18.33 -4.37 24.00
C GLY A 243 17.77 -5.78 24.17
N THR A 244 16.60 -6.09 23.60
CA THR A 244 16.08 -7.46 23.56
C THR A 244 16.72 -8.27 22.41
N PRO A 245 16.80 -9.62 22.52
CA PRO A 245 17.44 -10.43 21.49
C PRO A 245 16.66 -10.45 20.17
N VAL A 246 17.40 -10.50 19.06
CA VAL A 246 16.87 -10.66 17.69
C VAL A 246 16.60 -12.13 17.41
N ASN A 247 15.49 -12.40 16.72
CA ASN A 247 15.14 -13.74 16.24
C ASN A 247 15.92 -14.09 14.97
N GLU A 248 16.86 -15.02 15.08
CA GLU A 248 17.69 -15.45 13.96
C GLU A 248 16.86 -16.13 12.85
N GLN A 249 15.79 -16.84 13.20
CA GLN A 249 14.91 -17.49 12.20
C GLN A 249 14.19 -16.45 11.34
N GLY A 250 13.67 -15.38 11.95
CA GLY A 250 13.06 -14.26 11.24
C GLY A 250 14.04 -13.58 10.28
N ILE A 251 15.27 -13.31 10.72
CA ILE A 251 16.31 -12.73 9.85
C ILE A 251 16.63 -13.65 8.67
N LYS A 252 16.81 -14.96 8.89
CA LYS A 252 17.11 -15.94 7.84
C LYS A 252 15.99 -16.03 6.80
N HIS A 253 14.73 -16.00 7.23
CA HIS A 253 13.58 -16.04 6.34
C HIS A 253 13.60 -14.85 5.36
N TYR A 254 13.70 -13.62 5.87
CA TYR A 254 13.69 -12.43 4.99
C TYR A 254 14.97 -12.28 4.17
N ASP A 255 16.10 -12.77 4.66
CA ASP A 255 17.32 -12.86 3.85
C ASP A 255 17.11 -13.74 2.62
N ASP A 256 16.57 -14.94 2.80
CA ASP A 256 16.31 -15.88 1.71
C ASP A 256 15.17 -15.41 0.78
N LEU A 257 14.14 -14.76 1.32
CA LEU A 257 13.09 -14.13 0.51
C LEU A 257 13.66 -13.03 -0.40
N ILE A 258 14.45 -12.10 0.16
CA ILE A 258 15.10 -11.03 -0.61
C ILE A 258 16.01 -11.62 -1.69
N ASN A 259 16.83 -12.61 -1.34
CA ASN A 259 17.71 -13.27 -2.30
C ASN A 259 16.90 -13.96 -3.40
N THR A 260 15.80 -14.62 -3.06
CA THR A 260 14.91 -15.27 -4.05
C THR A 260 14.30 -14.26 -5.02
N VAL A 261 13.89 -13.07 -4.55
CA VAL A 261 13.41 -11.97 -5.41
C VAL A 261 14.50 -11.56 -6.41
N LEU A 262 15.71 -11.32 -5.91
CA LEU A 262 16.84 -10.89 -6.74
C LEU A 262 17.25 -11.96 -7.76
N ASP A 263 17.31 -13.23 -7.36
CA ASP A 263 17.65 -14.37 -8.22
C ASP A 263 16.63 -14.56 -9.35
N ALA A 264 15.36 -14.20 -9.11
CA ALA A 264 14.30 -14.19 -10.11
C ALA A 264 14.39 -12.99 -11.07
N GLY A 265 15.39 -12.11 -10.90
CA GLY A 265 15.55 -10.89 -11.69
C GLY A 265 14.63 -9.75 -11.26
N MET A 266 13.91 -9.90 -10.16
CA MET A 266 13.00 -8.91 -9.60
C MET A 266 13.72 -8.02 -8.56
N LEU A 267 13.05 -6.97 -8.11
CA LEU A 267 13.56 -6.05 -7.09
C LEU A 267 12.59 -5.95 -5.89
N PRO A 268 13.09 -6.03 -4.65
CA PRO A 268 12.24 -5.94 -3.47
C PRO A 268 11.90 -4.49 -3.12
N ILE A 269 10.70 -4.27 -2.60
CA ILE A 269 10.30 -3.04 -1.90
C ILE A 269 9.85 -3.48 -0.51
N VAL A 270 10.36 -2.84 0.55
CA VAL A 270 10.13 -3.32 1.93
C VAL A 270 9.44 -2.27 2.78
N THR A 271 8.30 -2.64 3.35
CA THR A 271 7.57 -1.87 4.37
C THR A 271 7.92 -2.36 5.79
N LEU A 272 8.33 -1.45 6.66
CA LEU A 272 8.78 -1.81 8.03
C LEU A 272 7.62 -2.07 9.01
N LEU A 273 6.51 -1.33 8.91
CA LEU A 273 5.31 -1.58 9.71
C LEU A 273 4.05 -1.51 8.84
N HIS A 274 3.29 -2.60 8.81
CA HIS A 274 2.07 -2.72 8.02
C HIS A 274 0.92 -3.23 8.89
N PHE A 275 0.44 -2.36 9.77
CA PHE A 275 -0.69 -2.57 10.70
C PHE A 275 -0.48 -3.62 11.81
N ASP A 276 0.45 -4.55 11.63
CA ASP A 276 0.86 -5.63 12.52
C ASP A 276 1.65 -5.14 13.75
N SER A 277 1.10 -4.13 14.42
CA SER A 277 1.64 -3.50 15.61
C SER A 277 1.84 -4.54 16.72
N PRO A 278 3.01 -4.59 17.38
CA PRO A 278 3.26 -5.57 18.43
C PRO A 278 2.23 -5.49 19.56
N TRP A 279 1.76 -6.66 20.00
CA TRP A 279 0.74 -6.76 21.06
C TRP A 279 1.12 -6.00 22.33
N MET A 280 2.41 -5.93 22.64
CA MET A 280 2.95 -5.21 23.81
C MET A 280 2.46 -3.76 23.92
N PHE A 281 2.34 -3.02 22.81
CA PHE A 281 1.92 -1.61 22.86
C PHE A 281 0.42 -1.43 23.09
N VAL A 282 -0.35 -2.50 22.92
CA VAL A 282 -1.82 -2.44 22.95
C VAL A 282 -2.43 -3.31 24.05
N ALA A 283 -1.68 -4.25 24.64
CA ALA A 283 -2.17 -5.26 25.59
C ALA A 283 -2.90 -4.69 26.82
N GLY A 284 -2.53 -3.48 27.27
CA GLY A 284 -3.18 -2.79 28.38
C GLY A 284 -4.25 -1.76 27.97
N GLY A 285 -4.52 -1.61 26.68
CA GLY A 285 -5.41 -0.60 26.13
C GLY A 285 -6.87 -1.05 26.08
N ASN A 286 -7.78 -0.07 26.09
CA ASN A 286 -9.18 -0.32 25.77
C ASN A 286 -9.37 -0.39 24.25
N PHE A 287 -9.49 -1.60 23.69
CA PHE A 287 -9.69 -1.83 22.26
C PHE A 287 -11.06 -1.39 21.72
N THR A 288 -12.01 -1.05 22.60
CA THR A 288 -13.32 -0.50 22.21
C THR A 288 -13.37 1.02 22.34
N ALA A 289 -12.28 1.67 22.78
CA ALA A 289 -12.22 3.12 22.86
C ALA A 289 -12.31 3.73 21.45
N THR A 290 -13.12 4.78 21.33
CA THR A 290 -13.20 5.58 20.12
C THR A 290 -11.91 6.38 19.95
N PRO A 291 -11.19 6.27 18.83
CA PRO A 291 -10.06 7.13 18.52
C PRO A 291 -10.45 8.61 18.44
N ASP A 292 -9.55 9.52 18.83
CA ASP A 292 -9.69 10.96 18.55
C ASP A 292 -9.52 11.22 17.05
N ILE A 293 -8.67 10.43 16.40
CA ILE A 293 -8.43 10.40 14.95
C ILE A 293 -7.96 9.01 14.52
N GLY A 294 -8.21 8.65 13.25
CA GLY A 294 -7.92 7.32 12.74
C GLY A 294 -9.05 6.34 13.04
N TYR A 295 -8.76 5.04 12.97
CA TYR A 295 -9.79 3.99 13.04
C TYR A 295 -9.50 2.94 14.12
N ASN A 296 -8.23 2.63 14.36
CA ASN A 296 -7.79 1.60 15.29
C ASN A 296 -6.73 2.14 16.26
N ASN A 297 -6.56 1.44 17.38
CA ASN A 297 -5.49 1.72 18.34
C ASN A 297 -4.25 0.86 18.05
N GLY A 298 -3.30 1.36 17.26
CA GLY A 298 -2.02 0.67 17.01
C GLY A 298 -1.00 0.77 18.16
N GLY A 299 -1.32 1.46 19.25
CA GLY A 299 -0.38 1.69 20.36
C GLY A 299 0.70 2.73 20.08
N TYR A 300 0.59 3.49 18.99
CA TYR A 300 1.61 4.46 18.54
C TYR A 300 1.84 5.59 19.55
N HIS A 301 0.86 5.88 20.40
CA HIS A 301 0.93 6.89 21.45
C HIS A 301 1.74 6.45 22.70
N ASN A 302 2.17 5.18 22.76
CA ASN A 302 3.02 4.68 23.85
C ASN A 302 4.35 5.46 23.89
N GLU A 303 4.81 5.80 25.09
CA GLU A 303 6.02 6.61 25.29
C GLU A 303 7.30 5.94 24.78
N THR A 304 7.34 4.61 24.74
CA THR A 304 8.48 3.82 24.27
C THR A 304 8.40 3.46 22.79
N PHE A 305 7.29 3.79 22.10
CA PHE A 305 7.03 3.36 20.73
C PHE A 305 8.12 3.80 19.75
N VAL A 306 8.50 5.09 19.80
CA VAL A 306 9.48 5.67 18.87
C VAL A 306 10.83 4.96 18.99
N ASP A 307 11.38 4.87 20.21
CA ASP A 307 12.68 4.23 20.43
C ASP A 307 12.68 2.76 20.03
N ALA A 308 11.59 2.05 20.34
CA ALA A 308 11.44 0.64 20.01
C ALA A 308 11.33 0.43 18.49
N PHE A 309 10.51 1.21 17.79
CA PHE A 309 10.34 1.10 16.34
C PHE A 309 11.63 1.46 15.60
N VAL A 310 12.29 2.55 16.02
CA VAL A 310 13.57 2.97 15.44
C VAL A 310 14.64 1.91 15.67
N ASN A 311 14.70 1.27 16.85
CA ASN A 311 15.62 0.17 17.11
C ASN A 311 15.36 -1.03 16.17
N TYR A 312 14.10 -1.44 16.02
CA TYR A 312 13.71 -2.49 15.09
C TYR A 312 14.08 -2.15 13.64
N ALA A 313 13.74 -0.94 13.18
CA ALA A 313 14.07 -0.47 11.84
C ALA A 313 15.59 -0.47 11.60
N LYS A 314 16.39 -0.01 12.58
CA LYS A 314 17.85 -0.06 12.51
C LYS A 314 18.37 -1.47 12.33
N ILE A 315 17.82 -2.45 13.04
CA ILE A 315 18.20 -3.87 12.91
C ILE A 315 17.89 -4.34 11.49
N VAL A 316 16.66 -4.17 11.01
CA VAL A 316 16.25 -4.61 9.66
C VAL A 316 17.09 -3.95 8.57
N LEU A 317 17.27 -2.64 8.62
CA LEU A 317 18.07 -1.90 7.64
C LEU A 317 19.54 -2.34 7.67
N THR A 318 20.11 -2.62 8.84
CA THR A 318 21.49 -3.12 8.95
C THR A 318 21.67 -4.46 8.22
N HIS A 319 20.66 -5.33 8.22
CA HIS A 319 20.70 -6.63 7.56
C HIS A 319 20.44 -6.56 6.05
N PHE A 320 19.60 -5.63 5.58
CA PHE A 320 19.01 -5.74 4.25
C PHE A 320 19.12 -4.48 3.37
N ALA A 321 19.54 -3.32 3.92
CA ALA A 321 19.67 -2.07 3.15
C ALA A 321 20.70 -2.17 2.00
N ASP A 322 21.60 -3.14 2.06
CA ASP A 322 22.56 -3.39 0.98
C ASP A 322 21.88 -3.84 -0.31
N ARG A 323 20.74 -4.51 -0.24
CA ARG A 323 20.05 -5.15 -1.39
C ARG A 323 18.72 -4.51 -1.76
N VAL A 324 18.06 -3.83 -0.83
CA VAL A 324 16.71 -3.30 -1.05
C VAL A 324 16.76 -1.87 -1.59
N PRO A 325 16.24 -1.60 -2.81
CA PRO A 325 16.25 -0.28 -3.43
C PRO A 325 15.27 0.73 -2.83
N ILE A 326 14.13 0.27 -2.30
CA ILE A 326 13.04 1.15 -1.86
C ILE A 326 12.51 0.66 -0.52
N TRP A 327 12.49 1.56 0.45
CA TRP A 327 11.99 1.35 1.80
C TRP A 327 10.77 2.22 2.09
N VAL A 328 9.80 1.64 2.79
CA VAL A 328 8.66 2.35 3.35
C VAL A 328 8.69 2.17 4.87
N THR A 329 8.62 3.25 5.63
CA THR A 329 8.61 3.14 7.10
C THR A 329 7.27 2.65 7.64
N PHE A 330 6.17 3.30 7.22
CA PHE A 330 4.83 3.03 7.71
C PHE A 330 3.87 2.90 6.52
N ASN A 331 3.00 1.89 6.60
CA ASN A 331 1.80 1.81 5.78
C ASN A 331 0.65 2.55 6.46
N GLU A 332 0.03 3.48 5.76
CA GLU A 332 -1.24 4.15 6.11
C GLU A 332 -1.37 4.47 7.63
N PRO A 333 -0.42 5.22 8.22
CA PRO A 333 -0.28 5.33 9.67
C PRO A 333 -1.49 5.97 10.37
N LEU A 334 -2.25 6.78 9.65
CA LEU A 334 -3.46 7.42 10.15
C LEU A 334 -4.47 6.38 10.67
N LEU A 335 -4.58 5.22 10.00
CA LEU A 335 -5.52 4.17 10.39
C LEU A 335 -5.29 3.64 11.81
N TYR A 336 -4.07 3.75 12.34
CA TYR A 336 -3.66 3.16 13.63
C TYR A 336 -3.12 4.19 14.64
N SER A 337 -3.13 5.48 14.30
CA SER A 337 -2.56 6.54 15.14
C SER A 337 -3.33 6.79 16.44
N PHE A 338 -4.63 6.49 16.48
CA PHE A 338 -5.54 6.61 17.62
C PHE A 338 -5.81 8.05 18.11
N ASN A 339 -4.78 8.87 18.22
CA ASN A 339 -4.82 10.26 18.67
C ASN A 339 -3.64 11.06 18.10
N PHE A 340 -3.59 12.35 18.42
CA PHE A 340 -2.50 13.23 17.97
C PHE A 340 -1.11 12.74 18.40
N LYS A 341 -0.95 12.26 19.65
CA LYS A 341 0.35 11.79 20.15
C LYS A 341 0.87 10.60 19.33
N GLY A 342 -0.01 9.67 18.95
CA GLY A 342 0.37 8.56 18.09
C GLY A 342 0.81 9.02 16.70
N ALA A 343 0.11 9.99 16.11
CA ALA A 343 0.50 10.58 14.83
C ALA A 343 1.85 11.32 14.90
N ASP A 344 2.08 12.13 15.93
CA ASP A 344 3.36 12.83 16.17
C ASP A 344 4.52 11.85 16.37
N ASN A 345 4.28 10.75 17.10
CA ASN A 345 5.26 9.67 17.26
C ASN A 345 5.63 9.01 15.92
N VAL A 346 4.67 8.80 15.02
CA VAL A 346 4.95 8.29 13.66
C VAL A 346 5.85 9.25 12.88
N VAL A 347 5.53 10.55 12.89
CA VAL A 347 6.34 11.59 12.22
C VAL A 347 7.78 11.58 12.73
N ARG A 348 7.96 11.55 14.05
CA ARG A 348 9.29 11.52 14.69
C ARG A 348 10.05 10.23 14.40
N ALA A 349 9.37 9.08 14.48
CA ALA A 349 9.97 7.78 14.20
C ALA A 349 10.43 7.66 12.75
N HIS A 350 9.60 8.10 11.79
CA HIS A 350 9.95 8.14 10.37
C HIS A 350 11.23 8.95 10.13
N ALA A 351 11.29 10.19 10.63
CA ALA A 351 12.47 11.06 10.47
C ALA A 351 13.75 10.43 11.05
N GLN A 352 13.67 9.80 12.22
CA GLN A 352 14.81 9.12 12.84
C GLN A 352 15.31 7.93 12.01
N VAL A 353 14.40 7.13 11.44
CA VAL A 353 14.75 6.00 10.56
C VAL A 353 15.39 6.50 9.26
N TYR A 354 14.82 7.55 8.66
CA TYR A 354 15.37 8.19 7.45
C TYR A 354 16.80 8.68 7.67
N HIS A 355 17.06 9.39 8.77
CA HIS A 355 18.41 9.82 9.11
C HIS A 355 19.36 8.67 9.37
N PHE A 356 18.92 7.58 10.00
CA PHE A 356 19.77 6.40 10.13
C PHE A 356 20.15 5.83 8.76
N TYR A 357 19.19 5.69 7.86
CA TYR A 357 19.40 5.12 6.53
C TYR A 357 20.35 5.98 5.66
N HIS A 358 20.08 7.27 5.49
CA HIS A 358 20.92 8.12 4.63
C HIS A 358 22.16 8.69 5.33
N ASN A 359 22.08 9.06 6.61
CA ASN A 359 23.18 9.75 7.28
C ASN A 359 24.14 8.80 8.00
N VAL A 360 23.65 7.68 8.53
CA VAL A 360 24.49 6.71 9.25
C VAL A 360 24.94 5.59 8.33
N LEU A 361 24.02 4.90 7.66
CA LEU A 361 24.38 3.83 6.71
C LEU A 361 24.93 4.37 5.39
N LYS A 362 24.70 5.65 5.06
CA LYS A 362 25.06 6.24 3.76
C LYS A 362 24.45 5.46 2.59
N ALA A 363 23.23 4.94 2.79
CA ALA A 363 22.51 4.22 1.77
C ALA A 363 22.03 5.16 0.65
N THR A 364 21.99 4.64 -0.58
CA THR A 364 21.67 5.31 -1.84
C THR A 364 20.32 4.91 -2.42
N GLY A 365 19.67 3.87 -1.89
CA GLY A 365 18.28 3.57 -2.22
C GLY A 365 17.33 4.66 -1.72
N LYS A 366 16.03 4.52 -2.00
CA LYS A 366 15.01 5.48 -1.62
C LYS A 366 14.29 5.06 -0.33
N MET A 367 13.90 6.03 0.48
CA MET A 367 13.05 5.82 1.66
C MET A 367 11.89 6.80 1.68
N GLY A 368 10.70 6.29 1.99
CA GLY A 368 9.53 7.13 2.17
C GLY A 368 8.49 6.54 3.12
N ILE A 369 7.29 7.08 3.02
CA ILE A 369 6.12 6.73 3.83
C ILE A 369 4.89 6.69 2.93
N LYS A 370 3.97 5.75 3.19
CA LYS A 370 2.76 5.57 2.41
C LYS A 370 1.53 6.00 3.20
N PHE A 371 0.62 6.74 2.57
CA PHE A 371 -0.60 7.23 3.19
C PHE A 371 -1.86 6.64 2.54
N ASN A 372 -2.91 6.45 3.34
CA ASN A 372 -4.26 6.22 2.82
C ASN A 372 -4.95 7.56 2.61
N ASP A 373 -5.66 7.69 1.49
CA ASP A 373 -6.61 8.77 1.30
C ASP A 373 -7.56 8.42 0.15
N ASN A 374 -8.84 8.65 0.40
CA ASN A 374 -9.86 8.64 -0.63
C ASN A 374 -10.05 10.09 -1.06
N PHE A 375 -9.33 10.53 -2.10
CA PHE A 375 -9.21 11.94 -2.46
C PHE A 375 -10.51 12.73 -2.29
N GLY A 376 -10.47 13.70 -1.36
CA GLY A 376 -11.63 14.53 -1.05
C GLY A 376 -11.88 15.57 -2.14
N VAL A 377 -12.88 15.35 -2.98
CA VAL A 377 -13.31 16.32 -3.99
C VAL A 377 -14.50 17.14 -3.50
N PRO A 378 -14.55 18.46 -3.76
CA PRO A 378 -15.66 19.29 -3.34
C PRO A 378 -16.95 18.89 -4.07
N ARG A 379 -18.06 18.83 -3.35
CA ARG A 379 -19.39 18.55 -3.93
C ARG A 379 -19.77 19.51 -5.06
N ASP A 380 -19.36 20.77 -4.97
CA ASP A 380 -19.36 21.74 -6.07
C ASP A 380 -18.08 22.58 -6.01
N PRO A 381 -17.13 22.44 -6.96
CA PRO A 381 -15.88 23.21 -6.95
C PRO A 381 -16.10 24.72 -7.15
N ARG A 382 -17.31 25.15 -7.55
CA ARG A 382 -17.68 26.58 -7.64
C ARG A 382 -18.19 27.15 -6.32
N ASN A 383 -18.41 26.31 -5.32
CA ASN A 383 -18.85 26.72 -4.00
C ASN A 383 -17.66 26.75 -3.04
N ALA A 384 -17.30 27.94 -2.56
CA ALA A 384 -16.15 28.13 -1.68
C ALA A 384 -16.23 27.30 -0.38
N SER A 385 -17.43 27.06 0.17
CA SER A 385 -17.58 26.25 1.38
C SER A 385 -17.36 24.76 1.12
N ASP A 386 -17.80 24.25 -0.04
CA ASP A 386 -17.51 22.86 -0.42
C ASP A 386 -15.99 22.68 -0.66
N VAL A 387 -15.32 23.66 -1.27
CA VAL A 387 -13.86 23.68 -1.45
C VAL A 387 -13.12 23.74 -0.11
N GLN A 388 -13.57 24.59 0.83
CA GLN A 388 -12.99 24.65 2.17
C GLN A 388 -13.11 23.31 2.92
N ALA A 389 -14.25 22.63 2.78
CA ALA A 389 -14.47 21.31 3.38
C ALA A 389 -13.52 20.26 2.77
N ALA A 390 -13.37 20.24 1.44
CA ALA A 390 -12.42 19.35 0.77
C ALA A 390 -10.97 19.60 1.22
N ASN A 391 -10.54 20.86 1.31
CA ASN A 391 -9.22 21.21 1.82
C ASN A 391 -9.01 20.76 3.27
N ARG A 392 -10.00 20.98 4.15
CA ARG A 392 -9.95 20.51 5.54
C ARG A 392 -9.82 18.99 5.60
N PHE A 393 -10.57 18.26 4.77
CA PHE A 393 -10.46 16.81 4.70
C PHE A 393 -9.03 16.37 4.37
N GLN A 394 -8.41 16.97 3.33
CA GLN A 394 -7.02 16.67 2.96
C GLN A 394 -6.00 17.07 4.04
N GLU A 395 -6.21 18.18 4.74
CA GLU A 395 -5.36 18.60 5.87
C GLU A 395 -5.40 17.58 7.02
N MET A 396 -6.60 17.11 7.37
CA MET A 396 -6.79 16.11 8.43
C MET A 396 -6.24 14.74 8.03
N GLN A 397 -6.40 14.38 6.75
CA GLN A 397 -6.02 13.07 6.22
C GLN A 397 -4.51 12.95 5.93
N LEU A 398 -3.94 13.92 5.22
CA LEU A 398 -2.56 13.90 4.75
C LEU A 398 -1.69 14.93 5.47
N GLY A 399 -2.19 16.16 5.63
CA GLY A 399 -1.44 17.29 6.18
C GLY A 399 -0.85 17.02 7.57
N LEU A 400 -1.55 16.24 8.40
CA LEU A 400 -1.09 15.79 9.72
C LEU A 400 0.31 15.17 9.70
N PHE A 401 0.65 14.39 8.68
CA PHE A 401 1.98 13.78 8.56
C PHE A 401 2.84 14.54 7.54
N ALA A 402 2.22 14.93 6.42
CA ALA A 402 2.95 15.36 5.25
C ALA A 402 3.50 16.79 5.36
N ASN A 403 2.82 17.69 6.10
CA ASN A 403 3.33 19.05 6.25
C ASN A 403 4.70 19.09 6.96
N PRO A 404 4.89 18.40 8.11
CA PRO A 404 6.21 18.29 8.71
C PRO A 404 7.23 17.58 7.82
N ILE A 405 6.89 16.39 7.30
CA ILE A 405 7.85 15.48 6.64
C ILE A 405 8.36 16.08 5.32
N PHE A 406 7.46 16.60 4.48
CA PHE A 406 7.81 17.02 3.12
C PHE A 406 8.10 18.51 3.00
N LEU A 407 7.49 19.34 3.85
CA LEU A 407 7.55 20.80 3.71
C LEU A 407 8.29 21.49 4.85
N GLY A 408 8.61 20.78 5.94
CA GLY A 408 9.16 21.40 7.15
C GLY A 408 8.21 22.42 7.78
N LYS A 409 6.91 22.23 7.58
CA LYS A 409 5.84 23.11 8.09
C LYS A 409 5.20 22.51 9.34
N GLN A 410 4.50 23.35 10.08
CA GLN A 410 3.69 22.89 11.22
C GLN A 410 2.60 21.91 10.79
N TYR A 411 2.11 21.15 11.76
CA TYR A 411 0.81 20.51 11.68
C TYR A 411 -0.25 21.54 11.23
N PRO A 412 -1.22 21.16 10.37
CA PRO A 412 -2.27 22.08 9.93
C PRO A 412 -3.04 22.69 11.11
N ASP A 413 -3.55 23.91 10.94
CA ASP A 413 -4.41 24.55 11.96
C ASP A 413 -5.66 23.69 12.23
N ALA A 414 -6.20 23.02 11.20
CA ALA A 414 -7.28 22.05 11.35
C ALA A 414 -6.97 20.95 12.37
N ILE A 415 -5.71 20.52 12.49
CA ILE A 415 -5.25 19.56 13.49
C ILE A 415 -5.09 20.23 14.86
N LEU A 416 -4.35 21.34 14.90
CA LEU A 416 -3.97 22.03 16.14
C LEU A 416 -5.18 22.57 16.91
N ASP A 417 -6.20 23.03 16.19
CA ASP A 417 -7.40 23.61 16.77
C ASP A 417 -8.46 22.56 17.15
N THR A 418 -8.37 21.33 16.60
CA THR A 418 -9.42 20.31 16.75
C THR A 418 -9.02 19.16 17.65
N LEU A 419 -7.80 18.62 17.50
CA LEU A 419 -7.43 17.36 18.18
C LEU A 419 -6.99 17.59 19.63
N PRO A 420 -7.50 16.79 20.59
CA PRO A 420 -7.06 16.86 21.98
C PRO A 420 -5.54 16.67 22.11
N GLY A 421 -4.90 17.60 22.83
CA GLY A 421 -3.47 17.53 23.10
C GLY A 421 -2.57 17.84 21.90
N ALA A 422 -3.13 18.29 20.76
CA ALA A 422 -2.36 18.77 19.63
C ALA A 422 -1.49 19.97 20.01
N LYS A 423 -0.23 19.96 19.58
CA LYS A 423 0.76 20.99 19.90
C LYS A 423 1.68 21.25 18.71
N PRO A 424 2.10 22.50 18.50
CA PRO A 424 3.05 22.83 17.45
C PRO A 424 4.41 22.20 17.72
N LEU A 425 5.13 21.85 16.65
CA LEU A 425 6.51 21.40 16.67
C LEU A 425 7.45 22.57 17.04
N SER A 426 8.55 22.26 17.72
CA SER A 426 9.61 23.25 17.95
C SER A 426 10.36 23.57 16.65
N LYS A 427 11.11 24.68 16.61
CA LYS A 427 11.97 24.99 15.45
C LYS A 427 13.01 23.90 15.17
N GLN A 428 13.52 23.26 16.23
CA GLN A 428 14.46 22.15 16.11
C GLN A 428 13.79 20.91 15.52
N ASP A 429 12.59 20.58 15.97
CA ASP A 429 11.82 19.47 15.42
C ASP A 429 11.52 19.68 13.93
N LEU A 430 11.03 20.86 13.54
CA LEU A 430 10.76 21.17 12.13
C LEU A 430 12.01 21.01 11.27
N SER A 431 13.16 21.51 11.72
CA SER A 431 14.42 21.37 10.98
C SER A 431 14.91 19.92 10.89
N TYR A 432 14.61 19.09 11.89
CA TYR A 432 15.00 17.68 11.91
C TYR A 432 14.08 16.83 11.04
N ILE A 433 12.77 17.11 11.04
CA ILE A 433 11.76 16.33 10.34
C ILE A 433 11.66 16.73 8.85
N ALA A 434 11.97 17.98 8.50
CA ALA A 434 11.83 18.47 7.13
C ALA A 434 12.66 17.67 6.11
N ASN A 435 12.04 17.37 4.97
CA ASN A 435 12.65 16.67 3.83
C ASN A 435 13.21 15.28 4.21
N THR A 436 12.51 14.55 5.08
CA THR A 436 12.89 13.20 5.51
C THR A 436 12.23 12.08 4.70
N SER A 437 11.89 12.36 3.44
CA SER A 437 11.28 11.38 2.53
C SER A 437 11.69 11.64 1.08
N ASP A 438 12.15 10.61 0.37
CA ASP A 438 12.56 10.68 -1.05
C ASP A 438 11.38 10.67 -2.03
N PHE A 439 10.21 10.22 -1.57
CA PHE A 439 8.97 10.14 -2.34
C PHE A 439 7.74 10.26 -1.42
N PHE A 440 6.61 10.64 -2.00
CA PHE A 440 5.30 10.65 -1.36
C PHE A 440 4.55 9.37 -1.75
N GLY A 441 4.47 8.39 -0.85
CA GLY A 441 3.69 7.18 -1.07
C GLY A 441 2.21 7.44 -0.83
N ILE A 442 1.37 7.06 -1.77
CA ILE A 442 -0.07 7.18 -1.64
C ILE A 442 -0.79 5.94 -2.13
N ASP A 443 -1.85 5.57 -1.42
CA ASP A 443 -2.68 4.42 -1.71
C ASP A 443 -4.09 4.87 -2.20
N PRO A 444 -4.20 5.38 -3.46
CA PRO A 444 -5.38 6.09 -3.95
C PRO A 444 -6.43 5.12 -4.49
N TYR A 445 -7.09 4.35 -3.63
CA TYR A 445 -8.06 3.35 -4.09
C TYR A 445 -9.29 3.96 -4.80
N THR A 446 -9.81 5.08 -4.29
CA THR A 446 -11.04 5.74 -4.77
C THR A 446 -11.01 7.23 -4.43
N ALA A 447 -12.04 7.98 -4.82
CA ALA A 447 -12.32 9.34 -4.33
C ALA A 447 -13.51 9.35 -3.35
N THR A 448 -13.71 10.48 -2.65
CA THR A 448 -14.90 10.77 -1.84
C THR A 448 -15.40 12.18 -2.11
N VAL A 449 -16.72 12.40 -2.11
CA VAL A 449 -17.32 13.73 -2.27
C VAL A 449 -17.44 14.38 -0.90
N VAL A 450 -16.90 15.57 -0.74
CA VAL A 450 -16.82 16.29 0.53
C VAL A 450 -17.68 17.55 0.51
N SER A 451 -18.39 17.80 1.60
CA SER A 451 -19.16 19.03 1.83
C SER A 451 -19.12 19.46 3.30
N PRO A 452 -19.47 20.73 3.63
CA PRO A 452 -19.42 21.23 4.99
C PRO A 452 -20.32 20.45 5.95
N ALA A 453 -19.90 20.34 7.22
CA ALA A 453 -20.80 19.93 8.29
C ALA A 453 -22.03 20.88 8.36
N PRO A 454 -23.26 20.36 8.54
CA PRO A 454 -24.46 21.19 8.66
C PRO A 454 -24.38 22.26 9.77
N GLU A 455 -23.71 21.93 10.88
CA GLU A 455 -23.45 22.84 11.99
C GLU A 455 -22.31 23.84 11.74
N GLY A 456 -21.54 23.68 10.66
CA GLY A 456 -20.31 24.43 10.38
C GLY A 456 -19.05 23.77 10.96
N ILE A 457 -17.91 24.03 10.34
CA ILE A 457 -16.62 23.40 10.70
C ILE A 457 -16.21 23.77 12.13
N GLU A 458 -16.27 25.05 12.49
CA GLU A 458 -15.80 25.56 13.77
C GLU A 458 -16.67 25.06 14.93
N ALA A 459 -18.00 25.04 14.74
CA ALA A 459 -18.93 24.54 15.73
C ALA A 459 -18.79 23.02 15.95
N CYS A 460 -18.54 22.26 14.88
CA CYS A 460 -18.23 20.84 14.99
C CYS A 460 -16.88 20.61 15.70
N ALA A 461 -15.83 21.36 15.34
CA ALA A 461 -14.50 21.18 15.93
C ALA A 461 -14.48 21.49 17.43
N ALA A 462 -15.31 22.43 17.89
CA ALA A 462 -15.50 22.74 19.31
C ALA A 462 -16.32 21.68 20.08
N ASN A 463 -16.90 20.69 19.40
CA ASN A 463 -17.74 19.65 19.99
C ASN A 463 -17.26 18.24 19.63
N ALA A 464 -16.38 17.68 20.46
CA ALA A 464 -15.88 16.30 20.33
C ALA A 464 -16.97 15.21 20.36
N SER A 465 -18.21 15.54 20.72
CA SER A 465 -19.35 14.61 20.66
C SER A 465 -20.07 14.60 19.29
N SER A 466 -19.69 15.48 18.35
CA SER A 466 -20.25 15.47 17.00
C SER A 466 -19.87 14.17 16.29
N LYS A 467 -20.80 13.61 15.50
CA LYS A 467 -20.54 12.41 14.68
C LYS A 467 -19.56 12.67 13.53
N LEU A 468 -19.36 13.94 13.19
CA LEU A 468 -18.43 14.35 12.14
C LEU A 468 -17.05 14.71 12.71
N PHE A 469 -16.89 14.76 14.04
CA PHE A 469 -15.60 14.96 14.67
C PHE A 469 -14.65 13.78 14.34
N PRO A 470 -13.35 14.02 14.06
CA PRO A 470 -12.67 15.32 14.06
C PRO A 470 -12.67 16.03 12.69
N TYR A 471 -13.05 15.34 11.61
CA TYR A 471 -12.95 15.88 10.25
C TYR A 471 -13.86 17.09 10.04
N CYS A 472 -15.03 17.10 10.67
CA CYS A 472 -16.04 18.16 10.59
C CYS A 472 -16.47 18.48 9.16
N VAL A 473 -16.60 17.42 8.36
CA VAL A 473 -17.11 17.46 6.99
C VAL A 473 -18.01 16.25 6.76
N VAL A 474 -18.91 16.36 5.78
CA VAL A 474 -19.70 15.24 5.30
C VAL A 474 -18.96 14.60 4.13
N GLN A 475 -18.81 13.27 4.19
CA GLN A 475 -18.26 12.46 3.10
C GLN A 475 -19.37 11.63 2.45
N GLU A 476 -19.42 11.64 1.12
CA GLU A 476 -20.45 10.97 0.34
C GLU A 476 -19.85 10.21 -0.85
N THR A 477 -20.56 9.18 -1.31
CA THR A 477 -20.21 8.40 -2.52
C THR A 477 -21.05 8.81 -3.73
N LYS A 478 -21.78 9.92 -3.61
CA LYS A 478 -22.66 10.46 -4.65
C LYS A 478 -22.23 11.86 -5.04
N THR A 479 -22.32 12.12 -6.32
CA THR A 479 -22.21 13.47 -6.88
C THR A 479 -23.40 14.33 -6.43
N ARG A 480 -23.29 15.66 -6.60
CA ARG A 480 -24.38 16.61 -6.33
C ARG A 480 -25.70 16.33 -7.08
N TYR A 481 -25.68 15.46 -8.09
CA TYR A 481 -26.85 15.07 -8.89
C TYR A 481 -27.42 13.71 -8.47
N GLY A 482 -26.90 13.09 -7.39
CA GLY A 482 -27.40 11.85 -6.83
C GLY A 482 -26.86 10.57 -7.48
N TRP A 483 -25.99 10.68 -8.48
CA TRP A 483 -25.29 9.54 -9.10
C TRP A 483 -24.09 9.12 -8.26
N ASN A 484 -23.84 7.81 -8.16
CA ASN A 484 -22.60 7.30 -7.58
C ASN A 484 -21.39 7.83 -8.35
N ILE A 485 -20.28 8.07 -7.64
CA ILE A 485 -19.02 8.57 -8.22
C ILE A 485 -18.33 7.60 -9.18
N GLY A 486 -18.77 6.33 -9.20
CA GLY A 486 -18.24 5.30 -10.08
C GLY A 486 -19.02 3.98 -9.95
N TYR A 487 -18.49 2.93 -10.56
CA TYR A 487 -18.98 1.56 -10.36
C TYR A 487 -18.42 1.00 -9.04
N ARG A 488 -19.30 0.50 -8.15
CA ARG A 488 -18.92 0.03 -6.81
C ARG A 488 -18.38 -1.40 -6.85
N SER A 489 -17.32 -1.64 -6.09
CA SER A 489 -16.72 -2.96 -5.85
C SER A 489 -17.49 -3.79 -4.80
N GLN A 490 -16.94 -4.96 -4.44
CA GLN A 490 -17.38 -5.74 -3.27
C GLN A 490 -17.21 -4.96 -1.95
N SER A 491 -16.28 -4.01 -1.90
CA SER A 491 -15.94 -3.22 -0.71
C SER A 491 -16.31 -1.74 -0.89
N TYR A 492 -15.60 -0.83 -0.22
CA TYR A 492 -15.80 0.61 -0.28
C TYR A 492 -15.30 1.25 -1.60
N VAL A 493 -14.47 0.53 -2.37
CA VAL A 493 -13.79 1.07 -3.56
C VAL A 493 -14.77 1.27 -4.71
N TYR A 494 -14.65 2.39 -5.41
CA TYR A 494 -15.34 2.67 -6.68
C TYR A 494 -14.33 2.84 -7.81
N ILE A 495 -14.71 2.51 -9.05
CA ILE A 495 -13.90 2.83 -10.23
C ILE A 495 -14.02 4.33 -10.51
N THR A 496 -13.02 5.11 -10.07
CA THR A 496 -13.03 6.58 -10.12
C THR A 496 -11.82 7.22 -10.83
N PRO A 497 -11.46 6.79 -12.06
CA PRO A 497 -10.30 7.34 -12.77
C PRO A 497 -10.43 8.86 -12.98
N THR A 498 -11.65 9.37 -13.13
CA THR A 498 -11.98 10.78 -13.34
C THR A 498 -11.33 11.74 -12.33
N TYR A 499 -11.05 11.30 -11.10
CA TYR A 499 -10.48 12.14 -10.05
C TYR A 499 -8.99 11.87 -9.80
N LEU A 500 -8.42 10.80 -10.36
CA LEU A 500 -7.06 10.38 -10.04
C LEU A 500 -6.02 11.39 -10.55
N ARG A 501 -6.18 11.89 -11.78
CA ARG A 501 -5.25 12.86 -12.36
C ARG A 501 -5.17 14.15 -11.53
N GLU A 502 -6.33 14.69 -11.14
CA GLU A 502 -6.42 15.85 -10.23
C GLU A 502 -5.75 15.54 -8.89
N TYR A 503 -5.96 14.34 -8.36
CA TYR A 503 -5.35 13.94 -7.11
C TYR A 503 -3.82 13.91 -7.17
N LEU A 504 -3.25 13.27 -8.20
CA LEU A 504 -1.80 13.21 -8.40
C LEU A 504 -1.21 14.61 -8.59
N ASN A 505 -1.92 15.50 -9.29
CA ASN A 505 -1.55 16.90 -9.43
C ASN A 505 -1.53 17.62 -8.08
N TYR A 506 -2.57 17.45 -7.25
CA TYR A 506 -2.64 18.01 -5.89
C TYR A 506 -1.43 17.56 -5.05
N LEU A 507 -1.11 16.28 -5.03
CA LEU A 507 0.00 15.74 -4.23
C LEU A 507 1.34 16.33 -4.67
N TRP A 508 1.62 16.31 -5.96
CA TRP A 508 2.86 16.84 -6.53
C TRP A 508 3.03 18.33 -6.28
N ASN A 509 1.97 19.12 -6.50
CA ASN A 509 2.01 20.56 -6.33
C ASN A 509 1.98 21.00 -4.86
N THR A 510 1.45 20.18 -3.96
CA THR A 510 1.39 20.53 -2.54
C THR A 510 2.66 20.11 -1.81
N PHE A 511 3.07 18.86 -1.97
CA PHE A 511 4.15 18.26 -1.18
C PHE A 511 5.51 18.23 -1.87
N ARG A 512 5.58 18.60 -3.16
CA ARG A 512 6.83 18.84 -3.92
C ARG A 512 7.80 17.66 -3.88
N SER A 513 7.27 16.44 -3.87
CA SER A 513 8.02 15.19 -3.84
C SER A 513 7.45 14.20 -4.87
N PRO A 514 8.28 13.36 -5.52
CA PRO A 514 7.79 12.37 -6.48
C PRO A 514 6.67 11.52 -5.88
N VAL A 515 5.57 11.35 -6.60
CA VAL A 515 4.41 10.60 -6.12
C VAL A 515 4.60 9.13 -6.47
N PHE A 516 4.51 8.25 -5.48
CA PHE A 516 4.50 6.81 -5.68
C PHE A 516 3.09 6.30 -5.41
N VAL A 517 2.40 5.79 -6.45
CA VAL A 517 1.09 5.11 -6.28
C VAL A 517 1.37 3.74 -5.67
N SER A 518 1.48 3.72 -4.36
CA SER A 518 2.14 2.66 -3.63
C SER A 518 1.23 1.48 -3.30
N GLU A 519 -0.07 1.63 -3.50
CA GLU A 519 -1.10 0.58 -3.60
C GLU A 519 -2.33 1.11 -4.37
N PHE A 520 -2.91 0.28 -5.23
CA PHE A 520 -4.25 0.50 -5.79
C PHE A 520 -4.82 -0.85 -6.26
N GLY A 521 -6.13 -1.03 -6.10
CA GLY A 521 -6.77 -2.32 -6.32
C GLY A 521 -8.27 -2.32 -6.30
N PHE A 522 -8.88 -3.39 -6.79
CA PHE A 522 -10.34 -3.45 -6.97
C PHE A 522 -10.89 -4.86 -6.71
N PRO A 523 -11.68 -5.07 -5.64
CA PRO A 523 -12.29 -6.37 -5.37
C PRO A 523 -13.61 -6.51 -6.13
N VAL A 524 -13.65 -7.36 -7.15
CA VAL A 524 -14.83 -7.51 -8.00
C VAL A 524 -16.04 -7.97 -7.18
N PHE A 525 -17.18 -7.31 -7.39
CA PHE A 525 -18.43 -7.63 -6.70
C PHE A 525 -18.83 -9.10 -6.92
N GLY A 526 -19.11 -9.81 -5.83
CA GLY A 526 -19.53 -11.22 -5.84
C GLY A 526 -18.48 -12.21 -6.35
N GLU A 527 -17.20 -11.84 -6.49
CA GLU A 527 -16.19 -12.72 -7.09
C GLU A 527 -15.98 -14.01 -6.28
N ALA A 528 -15.99 -13.90 -4.95
CA ALA A 528 -15.87 -15.05 -4.04
C ALA A 528 -17.07 -16.01 -4.08
N GLU A 529 -18.19 -15.62 -4.69
CA GLU A 529 -19.41 -16.42 -4.82
C GLU A 529 -19.45 -17.21 -6.13
N LYS A 530 -18.53 -16.95 -7.05
CA LYS A 530 -18.42 -17.68 -8.33
C LYS A 530 -17.99 -19.11 -8.07
N THR A 531 -18.76 -20.07 -8.58
CA THR A 531 -18.48 -21.51 -8.42
C THR A 531 -17.46 -22.04 -9.42
N ASP A 532 -17.47 -21.49 -10.63
CA ASP A 532 -16.55 -21.90 -11.69
C ASP A 532 -15.28 -21.04 -11.64
N LEU A 533 -14.13 -21.71 -11.58
CA LEU A 533 -12.83 -21.04 -11.57
C LEU A 533 -12.67 -20.16 -12.81
N SER A 534 -13.11 -20.61 -14.00
CA SER A 534 -13.02 -19.81 -15.23
C SER A 534 -13.69 -18.44 -15.10
N ASP A 535 -14.81 -18.35 -14.39
CA ASP A 535 -15.52 -17.09 -14.17
C ASP A 535 -14.76 -16.17 -13.21
N GLN A 536 -14.06 -16.72 -12.20
CA GLN A 536 -13.17 -15.94 -11.33
C GLN A 536 -11.94 -15.43 -12.09
N LEU A 537 -11.39 -16.24 -13.02
CA LEU A 537 -10.22 -15.86 -13.80
C LEU A 537 -10.52 -14.77 -14.82
N PHE A 538 -11.76 -14.66 -15.33
CA PHE A 538 -12.14 -13.62 -16.29
C PHE A 538 -12.76 -12.39 -15.60
N ASP A 539 -11.93 -11.57 -14.98
CA ASP A 539 -12.28 -10.48 -14.07
C ASP A 539 -12.22 -9.08 -14.72
N THR A 540 -12.94 -8.90 -15.83
CA THR A 540 -12.98 -7.63 -16.59
C THR A 540 -13.15 -6.35 -15.74
N PRO A 541 -14.01 -6.28 -14.70
CA PRO A 541 -14.14 -5.04 -13.92
C PRO A 541 -12.83 -4.63 -13.21
N ARG A 542 -12.01 -5.59 -12.78
CA ARG A 542 -10.68 -5.32 -12.20
C ARG A 542 -9.72 -4.82 -13.28
N SER A 543 -9.78 -5.38 -14.47
CA SER A 543 -9.01 -4.92 -15.65
C SER A 543 -9.36 -3.46 -15.97
N ILE A 544 -10.66 -3.12 -16.04
CA ILE A 544 -11.11 -1.75 -16.29
C ILE A 544 -10.58 -0.78 -15.23
N TYR A 545 -10.62 -1.15 -13.94
CA TYR A 545 -10.06 -0.32 -12.87
C TYR A 545 -8.57 -0.04 -13.09
N TYR A 546 -7.75 -1.10 -13.21
CA TYR A 546 -6.31 -0.96 -13.36
C TYR A 546 -5.91 -0.16 -14.60
N LEU A 547 -6.48 -0.52 -15.76
CA LEU A 547 -6.13 0.14 -17.02
C LEU A 547 -6.57 1.60 -17.05
N SER A 548 -7.74 1.94 -16.50
CA SER A 548 -8.19 3.33 -16.45
C SER A 548 -7.34 4.18 -15.49
N PHE A 549 -6.96 3.64 -14.33
CA PHE A 549 -6.07 4.32 -13.38
C PHE A 549 -4.67 4.54 -13.99
N MET A 550 -4.10 3.52 -14.64
CA MET A 550 -2.80 3.64 -15.31
C MET A 550 -2.82 4.62 -16.48
N SER A 551 -3.95 4.72 -17.20
CA SER A 551 -4.14 5.73 -18.26
C SER A 551 -4.13 7.15 -17.68
N GLU A 552 -4.76 7.37 -16.52
CA GLU A 552 -4.76 8.68 -15.84
C GLU A 552 -3.40 9.01 -15.20
N ILE A 553 -2.64 8.00 -14.74
CA ILE A 553 -1.24 8.19 -14.33
C ILE A 553 -0.40 8.67 -15.52
N LEU A 554 -0.53 8.05 -16.70
CA LEU A 554 0.18 8.49 -17.91
C LEU A 554 -0.19 9.92 -18.28
N LYS A 555 -1.48 10.28 -18.24
CA LYS A 555 -1.91 11.67 -18.49
C LYS A 555 -1.35 12.64 -17.45
N ALA A 556 -1.34 12.29 -16.16
CA ALA A 556 -0.73 13.12 -15.13
C ALA A 556 0.76 13.37 -15.41
N ILE A 557 1.50 12.35 -15.85
CA ILE A 557 2.91 12.48 -16.23
C ILE A 557 3.08 13.41 -17.44
N HIS A 558 2.39 13.12 -18.55
CA HIS A 558 2.66 13.76 -19.85
C HIS A 558 1.96 15.09 -20.06
N GLU A 559 0.75 15.23 -19.54
CA GLU A 559 -0.07 16.42 -19.76
C GLU A 559 0.05 17.43 -18.61
N ASP A 560 0.27 16.97 -17.37
CA ASP A 560 0.36 17.85 -16.20
C ASP A 560 1.79 18.02 -15.65
N GLY A 561 2.75 17.24 -16.14
CA GLY A 561 4.13 17.26 -15.65
C GLY A 561 4.28 16.75 -14.21
N VAL A 562 3.38 15.87 -13.77
CA VAL A 562 3.46 15.24 -12.44
C VAL A 562 4.54 14.16 -12.45
N HIS A 563 5.48 14.24 -11.52
CA HIS A 563 6.48 13.18 -11.34
C HIS A 563 5.85 12.00 -10.58
N VAL A 564 5.18 11.10 -11.31
CA VAL A 564 4.76 9.80 -10.77
C VAL A 564 5.90 8.80 -10.95
N MET A 565 6.53 8.38 -9.85
CA MET A 565 7.72 7.50 -9.91
C MET A 565 7.37 6.02 -10.13
N GLY A 566 6.13 5.61 -9.88
CA GLY A 566 5.74 4.21 -9.95
C GLY A 566 4.31 3.93 -9.55
N ALA A 567 3.90 2.68 -9.74
CA ALA A 567 2.60 2.16 -9.32
C ALA A 567 2.70 0.69 -8.87
N LEU A 568 2.09 0.34 -7.74
CA LEU A 568 2.04 -1.02 -7.19
C LEU A 568 0.60 -1.52 -7.10
N ALA A 569 0.31 -2.63 -7.76
CA ALA A 569 -1.01 -3.24 -7.69
C ALA A 569 -1.24 -3.97 -6.36
N TRP A 570 -2.30 -3.59 -5.63
CA TRP A 570 -2.84 -4.36 -4.51
C TRP A 570 -3.96 -5.30 -4.99
N SER A 571 -3.78 -6.61 -4.99
CA SER A 571 -2.58 -7.34 -4.55
C SER A 571 -2.25 -8.46 -5.52
N TRP A 572 -1.08 -9.05 -5.36
CA TRP A 572 -0.60 -10.09 -6.26
C TRP A 572 -1.43 -11.39 -6.22
N ALA A 573 -2.19 -11.62 -5.14
CA ALA A 573 -3.10 -12.75 -4.99
C ALA A 573 -4.20 -12.43 -3.98
N ASP A 574 -5.34 -13.11 -4.10
CA ASP A 574 -6.42 -13.00 -3.13
C ASP A 574 -5.86 -13.35 -1.76
N ASN A 575 -6.12 -12.53 -0.75
CA ASN A 575 -5.45 -12.64 0.54
C ASN A 575 -6.45 -12.51 1.70
N TRP A 576 -5.94 -12.49 2.93
CA TRP A 576 -6.72 -12.25 4.14
C TRP A 576 -6.89 -10.76 4.39
N GLU A 577 -8.03 -10.19 4.00
CA GLU A 577 -8.34 -8.76 4.18
C GLU A 577 -8.84 -8.51 5.61
N PHE A 578 -7.93 -8.63 6.58
CA PHE A 578 -8.15 -8.34 8.01
C PHE A 578 -9.31 -9.10 8.67
N GLY A 579 -9.50 -10.36 8.30
CA GLY A 579 -10.56 -11.23 8.82
C GLY A 579 -11.55 -11.69 7.75
N ASP A 580 -11.45 -11.16 6.53
CA ASP A 580 -12.36 -11.44 5.43
C ASP A 580 -11.64 -12.00 4.19
N TYR A 581 -12.12 -13.12 3.67
CA TYR A 581 -11.66 -13.70 2.40
C TYR A 581 -12.62 -13.43 1.24
N LYS A 582 -13.77 -12.77 1.49
CA LYS A 582 -14.75 -12.43 0.44
C LYS A 582 -14.29 -11.25 -0.41
N GLN A 583 -13.44 -10.39 0.14
CA GLN A 583 -12.85 -9.26 -0.56
C GLN A 583 -11.64 -9.72 -1.37
N GLN A 584 -11.91 -10.19 -2.59
CA GLN A 584 -10.88 -10.71 -3.49
C GLN A 584 -10.16 -9.57 -4.22
N PHE A 585 -9.15 -8.95 -3.62
CA PHE A 585 -8.33 -7.91 -4.28
C PHE A 585 -7.31 -8.45 -5.28
N GLY A 586 -7.06 -9.76 -5.26
CA GLY A 586 -5.92 -10.36 -5.94
C GLY A 586 -6.01 -10.36 -7.45
N LEU A 587 -4.85 -10.20 -8.08
CA LEU A 587 -4.58 -10.50 -9.48
C LEU A 587 -4.44 -12.02 -9.75
N GLN A 588 -4.43 -12.83 -8.68
CA GLN A 588 -4.47 -14.29 -8.73
C GLN A 588 -5.52 -14.83 -7.77
N VAL A 589 -6.23 -15.87 -8.18
CA VAL A 589 -7.07 -16.67 -7.27
C VAL A 589 -6.15 -17.51 -6.38
N VAL A 590 -6.51 -17.65 -5.10
CA VAL A 590 -5.90 -18.63 -4.18
C VAL A 590 -6.94 -19.69 -3.83
N ASN A 591 -6.66 -20.95 -4.18
CA ASN A 591 -7.47 -22.06 -3.71
C ASN A 591 -7.21 -22.27 -2.20
N ARG A 592 -8.20 -21.97 -1.36
CA ARG A 592 -8.05 -22.03 0.11
C ARG A 592 -7.87 -23.44 0.67
N THR A 593 -8.17 -24.47 -0.11
CA THR A 593 -7.98 -25.87 0.29
C THR A 593 -6.59 -26.39 -0.09
N THR A 594 -6.10 -26.07 -1.28
CA THR A 594 -4.81 -26.61 -1.80
C THR A 594 -3.66 -25.61 -1.75
N GLN A 595 -3.94 -24.33 -1.49
CA GLN A 595 -3.01 -23.20 -1.60
C GLN A 595 -2.47 -22.98 -3.02
N GLU A 596 -3.09 -23.55 -4.06
CA GLU A 596 -2.71 -23.28 -5.45
C GLU A 596 -3.12 -21.88 -5.91
N ARG A 597 -2.36 -21.31 -6.84
CA ARG A 597 -2.59 -19.97 -7.42
C ARG A 597 -2.92 -20.05 -8.90
N TYR A 598 -3.84 -19.21 -9.35
CA TYR A 598 -4.28 -19.12 -10.74
C TYR A 598 -4.32 -17.66 -11.20
N TYR A 599 -3.71 -17.33 -12.35
CA TYR A 599 -3.68 -15.96 -12.87
C TYR A 599 -5.07 -15.52 -13.34
N LYS A 600 -5.49 -14.32 -12.94
CA LYS A 600 -6.68 -13.67 -13.46
C LYS A 600 -6.33 -12.80 -14.68
N LYS A 601 -7.34 -12.50 -15.51
CA LYS A 601 -7.22 -11.68 -16.72
C LYS A 601 -6.61 -10.31 -16.44
N SER A 602 -7.03 -9.66 -15.36
CA SER A 602 -6.51 -8.35 -14.96
C SER A 602 -5.00 -8.32 -14.75
N PHE A 603 -4.38 -9.45 -14.37
CA PHE A 603 -2.92 -9.51 -14.21
C PHE A 603 -2.22 -9.43 -15.57
N PHE A 604 -2.70 -10.20 -16.54
CA PHE A 604 -2.19 -10.15 -17.91
C PHE A 604 -2.36 -8.76 -18.50
N ASP A 605 -3.57 -8.20 -18.39
CA ASP A 605 -3.87 -6.88 -18.96
C ASP A 605 -3.00 -5.78 -18.36
N LEU A 606 -2.83 -5.77 -17.04
CA LEU A 606 -2.02 -4.75 -16.37
C LEU A 606 -0.53 -4.89 -16.72
N VAL A 607 0.03 -6.09 -16.68
CA VAL A 607 1.44 -6.30 -17.03
C VAL A 607 1.69 -6.00 -18.50
N ASP A 608 0.80 -6.42 -19.41
CA ASP A 608 0.91 -6.12 -20.85
C ASP A 608 0.76 -4.62 -21.13
N PHE A 609 -0.16 -3.94 -20.44
CA PHE A 609 -0.36 -2.49 -20.56
C PHE A 609 0.91 -1.73 -20.21
N VAL A 610 1.53 -2.04 -19.07
CA VAL A 610 2.78 -1.39 -18.64
C VAL A 610 3.93 -1.76 -19.56
N SER A 611 4.15 -3.06 -19.82
CA SER A 611 5.29 -3.53 -20.61
C SER A 611 5.27 -2.97 -22.04
N SER A 612 4.11 -2.85 -22.66
CA SER A 612 3.95 -2.28 -24.01
C SER A 612 4.15 -0.76 -24.05
N ARG A 613 4.14 -0.10 -22.89
CA ARG A 613 4.25 1.36 -22.73
C ARG A 613 5.48 1.78 -21.92
N MET A 614 6.40 0.90 -21.58
CA MET A 614 7.70 1.35 -21.07
C MET A 614 8.47 2.02 -22.21
N ALA A 615 8.99 3.23 -21.97
CA ALA A 615 9.87 3.87 -22.93
C ALA A 615 11.10 2.96 -23.20
N LYS A 616 11.53 2.93 -24.45
CA LYS A 616 12.62 2.07 -24.96
C LYS A 616 13.91 2.84 -25.10
#